data_AF-A0A8A1M872-F1
#
_entry.id   AF-A0A8A1M872-F1
#
_cell.length_a   1.000
_cell.length_b   1.000
_cell.length_c   1.000
_cell.angle_alpha   90.00
_cell.angle_beta   90.00
_cell.angle_gamma   90.00
#
_symmetry.space_group_name_H-M   'P 1'
#
loop_
_entity.id
_entity.type
_entity.pdbx_description
1 polymer ?
#
loop_
_entity_poly.entity_id
_entity_poly.type
_entity_poly.pdbx_seq_one_letter_code
_entity_poly.pdbx_strand_id
1 'polypeptide(L)'
;MGRGGTIVLRQDFLKRRAMIYECSRLCPCMPGCWNQVVQKGRTVKLEIFRTSNRGFGLRSPESIQSGQYIDRYLGEVITKKEADAREAAAGDPASYLFQLDFFQEDDECYIVDGKKYGSITRFMNHSCNPNCKMFPVSQYDAEQKIFDMAFFAIKDIPAGTELSFDYCPNYSIESSRYSDPQDVPCLCGEPNCRRKLWPNQRKTMQPEVE
;
A
#
# COMPACT_ATOMS: atom_id res chain seq x y z
N MET A 1 -13.34 13.21 14.54
CA MET A 1 -13.48 14.01 13.30
C MET A 1 -12.24 14.86 13.14
N GLY A 2 -11.76 15.01 11.91
CA GLY A 2 -10.70 15.95 11.56
C GLY A 2 -11.24 17.34 11.21
N ARG A 3 -10.36 18.20 10.70
CA ARG A 3 -10.68 19.51 10.15
C ARG A 3 -11.78 19.38 9.07
N GLY A 4 -12.75 20.29 9.09
CA GLY A 4 -13.85 20.33 8.12
C GLY A 4 -14.89 19.22 8.28
N GLY A 5 -14.92 18.51 9.42
CA GLY A 5 -15.88 17.42 9.67
C GLY A 5 -15.51 16.09 9.00
N THR A 6 -14.37 16.03 8.31
CA THR A 6 -13.88 14.81 7.65
C THR A 6 -13.67 13.68 8.67
N ILE A 7 -14.09 12.48 8.32
CA ILE A 7 -13.84 11.29 9.14
C ILE A 7 -12.40 10.84 8.88
N VAL A 8 -11.64 10.68 9.96
CA VAL A 8 -10.22 10.34 9.93
C VAL A 8 -9.94 9.23 10.93
N LEU A 9 -8.94 8.40 10.64
CA LEU A 9 -8.40 7.46 11.62
C LEU A 9 -7.75 8.22 12.78
N ARG A 10 -7.90 7.65 13.98
CA ARG A 10 -7.27 8.21 15.19
C ARG A 10 -5.77 7.95 15.18
N GLN A 11 -5.00 8.85 15.79
CA GLN A 11 -3.53 8.80 15.82
C GLN A 11 -2.97 7.52 16.44
N ASP A 12 -3.65 6.99 17.46
CA ASP A 12 -3.29 5.72 18.10
C ASP A 12 -3.56 4.53 17.17
N PHE A 13 -4.61 4.58 16.34
CA PHE A 13 -4.91 3.53 15.35
C PHE A 13 -3.89 3.49 14.22
N LEU A 14 -3.37 4.66 13.79
CA LEU A 14 -2.37 4.73 12.71
C LEU A 14 -1.11 3.90 12.99
N LYS A 15 -0.78 3.69 14.28
CA LYS A 15 0.37 2.90 14.73
C LYS A 15 0.08 1.40 14.80
N ARG A 16 -1.19 0.97 14.73
CA ARG A 16 -1.59 -0.43 14.88
C ARG A 16 -1.36 -1.21 13.58
N ARG A 17 -1.23 -2.53 13.72
CA ARG A 17 -1.42 -3.53 12.66
C ARG A 17 -2.76 -4.21 12.94
N ALA A 18 -3.84 -3.64 12.41
CA ALA A 18 -5.20 -4.08 12.68
C ALA A 18 -6.10 -3.88 11.45
N MET A 19 -7.11 -4.74 11.32
CA MET A 19 -8.15 -4.65 10.28
C MET A 19 -9.13 -3.53 10.63
N ILE A 20 -9.51 -2.73 9.65
CA ILE A 20 -10.63 -1.81 9.76
C ILE A 20 -11.88 -2.56 9.30
N TYR A 21 -12.89 -2.64 10.16
CA TYR A 21 -14.18 -3.23 9.83
C TYR A 21 -15.22 -2.12 9.59
N GLU A 22 -15.62 -1.93 8.34
CA GLU A 22 -16.66 -0.99 7.97
C GLU A 22 -18.06 -1.63 8.06
N CYS A 23 -19.07 -0.81 8.33
CA CYS A 23 -20.45 -1.25 8.29
C CYS A 23 -20.81 -1.67 6.86
N SER A 24 -21.31 -2.89 6.70
CA SER A 24 -21.82 -3.39 5.42
C SER A 24 -23.28 -3.00 5.20
N ARG A 25 -23.82 -3.33 4.03
CA ARG A 25 -25.25 -3.21 3.71
C ARG A 25 -26.19 -4.01 4.65
N LEU A 26 -25.64 -4.94 5.43
CA LEU A 26 -26.39 -5.74 6.40
C LEU A 26 -26.52 -5.02 7.76
N CYS A 27 -25.75 -3.95 7.99
CA CYS A 27 -25.85 -3.16 9.20
C CYS A 27 -27.12 -2.29 9.18
N PRO A 28 -27.81 -2.10 10.33
CA PRO A 28 -29.02 -1.28 10.43
C PRO A 28 -28.73 0.23 10.43
N CYS A 29 -27.54 0.66 10.01
CA CYS A 29 -27.11 2.06 10.12
C CYS A 29 -27.81 2.96 9.08
N MET A 30 -28.05 4.20 9.45
CA MET A 30 -28.65 5.21 8.58
C MET A 30 -27.68 5.68 7.47
N PRO A 31 -28.20 6.25 6.36
CA PRO A 31 -27.39 6.99 5.40
C PRO A 31 -26.52 8.03 6.11
N GLY A 32 -25.23 8.08 5.76
CA GLY A 32 -24.26 8.93 6.46
C GLY A 32 -23.56 8.26 7.64
N CYS A 33 -23.68 6.93 7.79
CA CYS A 33 -22.89 6.16 8.76
C CYS A 33 -21.41 6.57 8.74
N TRP A 34 -20.87 6.85 9.93
CA TRP A 34 -19.49 7.28 10.09
C TRP A 34 -18.49 6.14 9.81
N ASN A 35 -18.93 4.89 9.96
CA ASN A 35 -18.13 3.68 9.72
C ASN A 35 -18.26 3.16 8.28
N GLN A 36 -18.34 4.07 7.32
CA GLN A 36 -18.41 3.80 5.88
C GLN A 36 -17.61 4.88 5.17
N VAL A 37 -16.28 4.79 5.22
CA VAL A 37 -15.35 5.80 4.69
C VAL A 37 -14.76 5.30 3.37
N VAL A 38 -14.11 4.15 3.39
CA VAL A 38 -13.42 3.53 2.26
C VAL A 38 -14.41 3.08 1.20
N GLN A 39 -15.52 2.45 1.60
CA GLN A 39 -16.54 2.01 0.64
C GLN A 39 -17.27 3.15 -0.08
N LYS A 40 -17.24 4.37 0.47
CA LYS A 40 -17.82 5.57 -0.19
C LYS A 40 -16.89 6.17 -1.25
N GLY A 41 -15.67 5.64 -1.38
CA GLY A 41 -14.71 6.05 -2.40
C GLY A 41 -13.94 7.31 -2.05
N ARG A 42 -12.98 7.63 -2.93
CA ARG A 42 -12.03 8.73 -2.76
C ARG A 42 -12.72 10.09 -2.73
N THR A 43 -12.32 10.92 -1.76
CA THR A 43 -12.71 12.34 -1.67
C THR A 43 -11.53 13.30 -1.88
N VAL A 44 -10.30 12.81 -1.82
CA VAL A 44 -9.07 13.58 -2.05
C VAL A 44 -8.81 13.76 -3.55
N LYS A 45 -8.44 14.97 -3.99
CA LYS A 45 -7.96 15.21 -5.35
C LYS A 45 -6.56 14.66 -5.52
N LEU A 46 -6.31 13.93 -6.61
CA LEU A 46 -5.03 13.31 -6.90
C LEU A 46 -4.59 13.62 -8.33
N GLU A 47 -3.29 13.82 -8.51
CA GLU A 47 -2.68 13.99 -9.82
C GLU A 47 -1.40 13.17 -9.94
N ILE A 48 -1.23 12.55 -11.11
CA ILE A 48 0.02 11.88 -11.49
C ILE A 48 0.98 12.95 -11.99
N PHE A 49 2.23 12.91 -11.54
CA PHE A 49 3.27 13.82 -12.01
C PHE A 49 4.55 13.04 -12.32
N ARG A 50 5.46 13.64 -13.10
CA ARG A 50 6.80 13.06 -13.29
C ARG A 50 7.73 13.50 -12.15
N THR A 51 8.33 12.53 -11.48
CA THR A 51 9.43 12.75 -10.54
C THR A 51 10.74 12.96 -11.31
N SER A 52 11.78 13.42 -10.61
CA SER A 52 13.10 13.62 -11.20
C SER A 52 13.84 12.31 -11.49
N ASN A 53 13.62 11.26 -10.67
CA ASN A 53 14.46 10.05 -10.67
C ASN A 53 13.72 8.73 -10.41
N ARG A 54 12.40 8.73 -10.21
CA ARG A 54 11.58 7.55 -9.87
C ARG A 54 10.45 7.29 -10.86
N GLY A 55 10.49 7.92 -12.04
CA GLY A 55 9.41 7.83 -13.02
C GLY A 55 8.18 8.65 -12.60
N PHE A 56 7.00 8.07 -12.71
CA PHE A 56 5.76 8.73 -12.28
C PHE A 56 5.61 8.66 -10.75
N GLY A 57 5.00 9.70 -10.19
CA GLY A 57 4.62 9.79 -8.78
C GLY A 57 3.18 10.23 -8.66
N LEU A 58 2.65 10.14 -7.43
CA LEU A 58 1.30 10.61 -7.09
C LEU A 58 1.40 11.74 -6.08
N ARG A 59 0.61 12.80 -6.26
CA ARG A 59 0.47 13.88 -5.27
C ARG A 59 -0.96 14.40 -5.22
N SER A 60 -1.25 15.25 -4.25
CA SER A 60 -2.51 16.01 -4.20
C SER A 60 -2.22 17.49 -4.39
N PRO A 61 -3.02 18.22 -5.20
CA PRO A 61 -2.94 19.68 -5.27
C PRO A 61 -3.53 20.36 -4.03
N GLU A 62 -4.12 19.61 -3.10
CA GLU A 62 -4.71 20.09 -1.86
C GLU A 62 -4.00 19.47 -0.65
N SER A 63 -4.08 20.12 0.51
CA SER A 63 -3.53 19.56 1.74
C SER A 63 -4.38 18.37 2.22
N ILE A 64 -3.73 17.28 2.64
CA ILE A 64 -4.38 16.11 3.24
C ILE A 64 -4.07 16.09 4.72
N GLN A 65 -5.07 15.89 5.57
CA GLN A 65 -4.85 15.84 7.01
C GLN A 65 -4.48 14.43 7.50
N SER A 66 -3.74 14.35 8.60
CA SER A 66 -3.40 13.06 9.23
C SER A 66 -4.67 12.24 9.54
N GLY A 67 -4.62 10.95 9.22
CA GLY A 67 -5.72 10.00 9.36
C GLY A 67 -6.75 10.03 8.23
N GLN A 68 -6.65 10.93 7.26
CA GLN A 68 -7.60 11.01 6.14
C GLN A 68 -7.40 9.85 5.16
N TYR A 69 -8.52 9.26 4.72
CA TYR A 69 -8.55 8.27 3.64
C TYR A 69 -8.16 8.91 2.30
N ILE A 70 -7.25 8.27 1.56
CA ILE A 70 -6.75 8.74 0.27
C ILE A 70 -7.48 7.99 -0.84
N ASP A 71 -7.16 6.71 -1.03
CA ASP A 71 -7.76 5.85 -2.04
C ASP A 71 -7.39 4.38 -1.78
N ARG A 72 -8.00 3.45 -2.50
CA ARG A 72 -7.67 2.02 -2.48
C ARG A 72 -6.56 1.69 -3.47
N TYR A 73 -5.74 0.69 -3.13
CA TYR A 73 -4.94 -0.04 -4.10
C TYR A 73 -5.81 -1.11 -4.78
N LEU A 74 -6.05 -0.93 -6.07
CA LEU A 74 -6.85 -1.85 -6.88
C LEU A 74 -5.96 -2.58 -7.89
N GLY A 75 -6.38 -3.79 -8.24
CA GLY A 75 -5.75 -4.60 -9.27
C GLY A 75 -6.47 -5.93 -9.45
N GLU A 76 -5.90 -6.78 -10.29
CA GLU A 76 -6.36 -8.16 -10.43
C GLU A 76 -5.97 -8.96 -9.19
N VAL A 77 -6.92 -9.65 -8.55
CA VAL A 77 -6.62 -10.56 -7.44
C VAL A 77 -6.21 -11.92 -8.03
N ILE A 78 -4.95 -12.28 -7.85
CA ILE A 78 -4.32 -13.47 -8.43
C ILE A 78 -3.66 -14.33 -7.35
N THR A 79 -3.36 -15.57 -7.68
CA THR A 79 -2.61 -16.48 -6.79
C THR A 79 -1.10 -16.22 -6.89
N LYS A 80 -0.33 -16.69 -5.90
CA LYS A 80 1.14 -16.66 -5.94
C LYS A 80 1.71 -17.31 -7.21
N LYS A 81 1.20 -18.49 -7.57
CA LYS A 81 1.59 -19.19 -8.81
C LYS A 81 1.41 -18.35 -10.07
N GLU A 82 0.30 -17.62 -10.19
CA GLU A 82 0.04 -16.75 -11.33
C GLU A 82 0.97 -15.52 -11.32
N ALA A 83 1.22 -14.94 -10.14
CA ALA A 83 2.16 -13.83 -9.99
C ALA A 83 3.58 -14.23 -10.42
N ASP A 84 4.07 -15.38 -9.95
CA ASP A 84 5.40 -15.91 -10.30
C ASP A 84 5.52 -16.16 -11.81
N ALA A 85 4.48 -16.72 -12.43
CA ALA A 85 4.43 -16.93 -13.88
C ALA A 85 4.49 -15.59 -14.65
N ARG A 86 3.78 -14.56 -14.19
CA ARG A 86 3.82 -13.21 -14.78
C ARG A 86 5.18 -12.54 -14.61
N GLU A 87 5.81 -12.65 -13.45
CA GLU A 87 7.15 -12.10 -13.21
C GLU A 87 8.23 -12.83 -14.03
N ALA A 88 8.10 -14.14 -14.23
CA ALA A 88 9.01 -14.91 -15.08
C ALA A 88 8.86 -14.55 -16.57
N ALA A 89 7.64 -14.27 -17.03
CA ALA A 89 7.38 -13.81 -18.39
C ALA A 89 7.71 -12.33 -18.61
N ALA A 90 7.72 -11.51 -17.55
CA ALA A 90 8.00 -10.09 -17.63
C ALA A 90 9.51 -9.81 -17.61
N GLY A 91 10.00 -9.11 -18.64
CA GLY A 91 11.36 -8.56 -18.65
C GLY A 91 11.50 -7.18 -17.99
N ASP A 92 10.48 -6.71 -17.27
CA ASP A 92 10.41 -5.37 -16.69
C ASP A 92 10.64 -5.42 -15.16
N PRO A 93 11.56 -4.61 -14.60
CA PRO A 93 11.78 -4.52 -13.15
C PRO A 93 10.61 -3.91 -12.36
N ALA A 94 9.61 -3.29 -13.00
CA ALA A 94 8.48 -2.68 -12.30
C ALA A 94 7.47 -3.72 -11.81
N SER A 95 7.50 -4.01 -10.50
CA SER A 95 6.50 -4.86 -9.83
C SER A 95 5.37 -4.01 -9.25
N TYR A 96 4.12 -4.37 -9.59
CA TYR A 96 2.88 -3.75 -9.08
C TYR A 96 2.12 -4.73 -8.18
N LEU A 97 2.84 -5.70 -7.61
CA LEU A 97 2.30 -6.84 -6.88
C LEU A 97 2.34 -6.62 -5.37
N PHE A 98 1.16 -6.57 -4.74
CA PHE A 98 1.03 -6.49 -3.28
C PHE A 98 0.35 -7.73 -2.73
N GLN A 99 1.00 -8.40 -1.78
CA GLN A 99 0.46 -9.57 -1.08
C GLN A 99 -0.61 -9.15 -0.07
N LEU A 100 -1.65 -9.96 0.07
CA LEU A 100 -2.69 -9.83 1.09
C LEU A 100 -2.29 -10.60 2.36
N ASP A 101 -1.12 -10.29 2.91
CA ASP A 101 -0.44 -11.02 4.00
C ASP A 101 -0.56 -10.32 5.37
N PHE A 102 -1.45 -9.32 5.50
CA PHE A 102 -1.54 -8.51 6.74
C PHE A 102 -1.74 -9.33 8.02
N PHE A 103 -2.40 -10.48 7.93
CA PHE A 103 -2.69 -11.39 9.05
C PHE A 103 -2.30 -12.85 8.79
N GLN A 104 -1.65 -13.12 7.65
CA GLN A 104 -1.25 -14.46 7.24
C GLN A 104 0.27 -14.57 7.33
N GLU A 105 0.73 -15.67 7.95
CA GLU A 105 2.15 -16.03 8.00
C GLU A 105 2.49 -17.11 6.97
N ASP A 106 1.47 -17.71 6.33
CA ASP A 106 1.62 -18.71 5.31
C ASP A 106 1.72 -18.10 3.90
N ASP A 107 2.34 -18.85 3.01
CA ASP A 107 2.68 -18.42 1.64
C ASP A 107 1.49 -18.45 0.67
N GLU A 108 0.30 -18.83 1.15
CA GLU A 108 -0.94 -19.04 0.38
C GLU A 108 -1.85 -17.79 0.37
N CYS A 109 -1.27 -16.60 0.53
CA CYS A 109 -2.02 -15.35 0.41
C CYS A 109 -2.28 -14.98 -1.06
N TYR A 110 -3.42 -14.31 -1.29
CA TYR A 110 -3.69 -13.71 -2.60
C TYR A 110 -2.80 -12.49 -2.84
N ILE A 111 -2.59 -12.16 -4.11
CA ILE A 111 -1.79 -11.01 -4.55
C ILE A 111 -2.67 -10.10 -5.39
N VAL A 112 -2.56 -8.79 -5.18
CA VAL A 112 -3.19 -7.78 -6.03
C VAL A 112 -2.16 -7.27 -7.04
N ASP A 113 -2.41 -7.54 -8.32
CA ASP A 113 -1.60 -7.08 -9.45
C ASP A 113 -2.19 -5.82 -10.09
N GLY A 114 -1.55 -4.68 -9.82
CA GLY A 114 -1.93 -3.38 -10.37
C GLY A 114 -1.38 -3.08 -11.76
N LYS A 115 -0.70 -4.03 -12.44
CA LYS A 115 0.07 -3.76 -13.66
C LYS A 115 -0.83 -3.36 -14.83
N LYS A 116 -1.80 -4.21 -15.18
CA LYS A 116 -2.70 -4.00 -16.34
C LYS A 116 -3.97 -3.24 -15.97
N TYR A 117 -4.57 -3.60 -14.83
CA TYR A 117 -5.73 -2.92 -14.27
C TYR A 117 -5.36 -2.46 -12.86
N GLY A 118 -5.64 -1.22 -12.53
CA GLY A 118 -5.37 -0.71 -11.19
C GLY A 118 -5.86 0.70 -10.98
N SER A 119 -5.84 1.13 -9.72
CA SER A 119 -6.17 2.50 -9.34
C SER A 119 -4.98 3.44 -9.53
N ILE A 120 -5.22 4.74 -9.39
CA ILE A 120 -4.18 5.78 -9.48
C ILE A 120 -3.07 5.60 -8.42
N THR A 121 -3.34 4.87 -7.33
CA THR A 121 -2.35 4.61 -6.27
C THR A 121 -1.23 3.69 -6.72
N ARG A 122 -1.33 3.02 -7.87
CA ARG A 122 -0.22 2.27 -8.49
C ARG A 122 1.00 3.15 -8.80
N PHE A 123 0.84 4.48 -8.80
CA PHE A 123 1.90 5.46 -9.02
C PHE A 123 2.46 6.05 -7.71
N MET A 124 2.04 5.59 -6.54
CA MET A 124 2.65 6.01 -5.27
C MET A 124 4.01 5.36 -5.11
N ASN A 125 5.06 6.18 -4.98
CA ASN A 125 6.43 5.68 -4.82
C ASN A 125 6.74 5.26 -3.38
N HIS A 126 7.82 4.50 -3.24
CA HIS A 126 8.40 4.19 -1.96
C HIS A 126 9.06 5.42 -1.29
N SER A 127 8.94 5.50 0.04
CA SER A 127 9.81 6.29 0.90
C SER A 127 10.15 5.55 2.20
N CYS A 128 11.38 5.69 2.69
CA CYS A 128 11.80 5.21 4.01
C CYS A 128 11.30 6.11 5.17
N ASN A 129 10.67 7.24 4.86
CA ASN A 129 9.98 8.13 5.79
C ASN A 129 8.61 8.54 5.19
N PRO A 130 7.73 7.56 4.96
CA PRO A 130 6.52 7.77 4.19
C PRO A 130 5.55 8.75 4.85
N ASN A 131 4.60 9.26 4.08
CA ASN A 131 3.48 10.08 4.56
C ASN A 131 2.13 9.37 4.47
N CYS A 132 2.09 8.18 3.87
CA CYS A 132 0.92 7.33 3.77
C CYS A 132 1.22 5.93 4.33
N LYS A 133 0.18 5.24 4.81
CA LYS A 133 0.23 3.83 5.21
C LYS A 133 -0.99 3.10 4.69
N MET A 134 -0.77 1.85 4.29
CA MET A 134 -1.82 0.94 3.84
C MET A 134 -2.45 0.22 5.04
N PHE A 135 -3.77 0.18 5.07
CA PHE A 135 -4.55 -0.56 6.06
C PHE A 135 -5.46 -1.57 5.36
N PRO A 136 -5.61 -2.78 5.91
CA PRO A 136 -6.55 -3.76 5.42
C PRO A 136 -7.95 -3.38 5.94
N VAL A 137 -8.93 -3.43 5.04
CA VAL A 137 -10.32 -3.00 5.30
C VAL A 137 -11.27 -4.09 4.82
N SER A 138 -12.18 -4.50 5.70
CA SER A 138 -13.23 -5.47 5.36
C SER A 138 -14.61 -4.95 5.76
N GLN A 139 -15.63 -5.43 5.06
CA GLN A 139 -17.03 -5.28 5.43
C GLN A 139 -17.60 -6.57 6.06
N TYR A 140 -16.83 -7.66 6.01
CA TYR A 140 -17.27 -8.99 6.41
C TYR A 140 -16.16 -9.68 7.23
N ASP A 141 -16.47 -10.06 8.46
CA ASP A 141 -15.49 -10.71 9.35
C ASP A 141 -15.18 -12.15 8.95
N ALA A 142 -16.06 -12.77 8.14
CA ALA A 142 -16.01 -14.18 7.77
C ALA A 142 -14.96 -14.51 6.69
N GLU A 143 -14.56 -13.53 5.86
CA GLU A 143 -13.55 -13.69 4.83
C GLU A 143 -12.36 -12.79 5.15
N GLN A 144 -11.28 -13.38 5.65
CA GLN A 144 -10.08 -12.66 6.08
C GLN A 144 -8.94 -12.78 5.06
N LYS A 145 -9.10 -13.57 4.00
CA LYS A 145 -8.07 -13.74 2.96
C LYS A 145 -8.13 -12.67 1.88
N ILE A 146 -9.29 -12.07 1.67
CA ILE A 146 -9.49 -11.00 0.68
C ILE A 146 -10.09 -9.78 1.39
N PHE A 147 -9.32 -8.70 1.40
CA PHE A 147 -9.71 -7.43 1.99
C PHE A 147 -9.25 -6.27 1.09
N ASP A 148 -9.89 -5.12 1.24
CA ASP A 148 -9.49 -3.91 0.54
C ASP A 148 -8.20 -3.35 1.17
N MET A 149 -7.24 -2.99 0.32
CA MET A 149 -6.05 -2.26 0.73
C MET A 149 -6.28 -0.77 0.56
N ALA A 150 -6.41 -0.04 1.67
CA ALA A 150 -6.73 1.39 1.66
C ALA A 150 -5.58 2.23 2.20
N PHE A 151 -5.21 3.29 1.48
CA PHE A 151 -4.20 4.25 1.94
C PHE A 151 -4.83 5.34 2.81
N PHE A 152 -4.16 5.61 3.93
CA PHE A 152 -4.47 6.72 4.82
C PHE A 152 -3.21 7.57 5.04
N ALA A 153 -3.38 8.88 5.17
CA ALA A 153 -2.30 9.77 5.57
C ALA A 153 -1.90 9.50 7.03
N ILE A 154 -0.60 9.42 7.32
CA ILE A 154 -0.09 9.21 8.69
C ILE A 154 0.44 10.49 9.36
N LYS A 155 0.51 11.58 8.60
CA LYS A 155 0.86 12.94 9.03
C LYS A 155 0.11 13.94 8.16
N ASP A 156 0.08 15.21 8.57
CA ASP A 156 -0.44 16.26 7.70
C ASP A 156 0.47 16.37 6.45
N ILE A 157 -0.13 16.39 5.27
CA ILE A 157 0.55 16.42 3.97
C ILE A 157 0.22 17.75 3.29
N PRO A 158 1.19 18.65 3.11
CA PRO A 158 0.99 19.89 2.37
C PRO A 158 0.63 19.64 0.89
N ALA A 159 -0.12 20.57 0.31
CA ALA A 159 -0.41 20.57 -1.13
C ALA A 159 0.87 20.45 -1.97
N GLY A 160 0.81 19.68 -3.06
CA GLY A 160 1.93 19.43 -3.96
C GLY A 160 2.99 18.46 -3.44
N THR A 161 2.87 17.96 -2.20
CA THR A 161 3.79 16.97 -1.64
C THR A 161 3.52 15.59 -2.23
N GLU A 162 4.57 14.88 -2.64
CA GLU A 162 4.46 13.51 -3.16
C GLU A 162 3.93 12.55 -2.08
N LEU A 163 2.93 11.75 -2.46
CA LEU A 163 2.39 10.67 -1.63
C LEU A 163 3.27 9.44 -1.77
N SER A 164 3.75 8.95 -0.63
CA SER A 164 4.64 7.79 -0.56
C SER A 164 4.29 6.89 0.61
N PHE A 165 4.58 5.60 0.46
CA PHE A 165 4.40 4.59 1.50
C PHE A 165 5.62 3.66 1.57
N ASP A 166 5.72 2.89 2.65
CA ASP A 166 6.76 1.86 2.75
C ASP A 166 6.30 0.60 2.00
N TYR A 167 7.04 0.18 0.97
CA TYR A 167 6.74 -1.03 0.20
C TYR A 167 7.03 -2.31 1.01
N CYS A 168 7.96 -2.24 1.95
CA CYS A 168 8.43 -3.38 2.75
C CYS A 168 8.55 -2.94 4.22
N PRO A 169 7.43 -2.71 4.95
CA PRO A 169 7.45 -2.17 6.30
C PRO A 169 8.18 -3.06 7.33
N ASN A 170 8.31 -4.36 7.05
CA ASN A 170 9.03 -5.31 7.90
C ASN A 170 10.54 -5.38 7.58
N TYR A 171 11.04 -4.68 6.56
CA TYR A 171 12.44 -4.72 6.15
C TYR A 171 13.26 -3.64 6.89
N SER A 172 14.34 -4.02 7.55
CA SER A 172 15.18 -3.13 8.35
C SER A 172 16.55 -2.85 7.69
N ILE A 173 17.27 -1.86 8.21
CA ILE A 173 18.66 -1.58 7.79
C ILE A 173 19.59 -2.75 8.19
N GLU A 174 19.28 -3.48 9.26
CA GLU A 174 20.08 -4.63 9.67
C GLU A 174 19.99 -5.78 8.67
N SER A 175 18.81 -5.94 8.03
CA SER A 175 18.62 -6.87 6.91
C SER A 175 19.29 -6.42 5.61
N SER A 176 19.86 -5.21 5.53
CA SER A 176 20.55 -4.69 4.33
C SER A 176 22.08 -4.86 4.36
N ARG A 177 22.63 -5.56 5.37
CA ARG A 177 24.09 -5.76 5.52
C ARG A 177 24.73 -6.59 4.39
N TYR A 178 23.94 -7.38 3.67
CA TYR A 178 24.36 -8.09 2.47
C TYR A 178 23.81 -7.36 1.24
N SER A 179 24.69 -7.06 0.27
CA SER A 179 24.31 -6.41 -0.98
C SER A 179 24.34 -7.39 -2.14
N ASP A 180 23.17 -7.71 -2.67
CA ASP A 180 23.06 -8.39 -3.96
C ASP A 180 23.23 -7.32 -5.06
N PRO A 181 24.12 -7.52 -6.04
CA PRO A 181 24.24 -6.64 -7.21
C PRO A 181 22.94 -6.39 -7.98
N GLN A 182 21.92 -7.25 -7.80
CA GLN A 182 20.61 -7.14 -8.43
C GLN A 182 19.58 -6.34 -7.59
N ASP A 183 19.94 -5.91 -6.38
CA ASP A 183 19.04 -5.12 -5.53
C ASP A 183 18.67 -3.79 -6.21
N VAL A 184 17.38 -3.43 -6.17
CA VAL A 184 16.93 -2.16 -6.75
C VAL A 184 17.22 -1.01 -5.78
N PRO A 185 18.00 0.02 -6.18
CA PRO A 185 18.40 1.09 -5.28
C PRO A 185 17.20 1.96 -4.88
N CYS A 186 17.14 2.31 -3.59
CA CYS A 186 16.14 3.25 -3.09
C CYS A 186 16.58 4.69 -3.35
N LEU A 187 15.74 5.43 -4.09
CA LEU A 187 15.98 6.82 -4.50
C LEU A 187 15.07 7.82 -3.75
N CYS A 188 14.62 7.47 -2.53
CA CYS A 188 13.66 8.30 -1.79
C CYS A 188 14.25 9.61 -1.24
N GLY A 189 15.57 9.72 -1.11
CA GLY A 189 16.26 10.94 -0.65
C GLY A 189 16.21 11.19 0.88
N GLU A 190 15.56 10.31 1.65
CA GLU A 190 15.42 10.49 3.09
C GLU A 190 16.74 10.24 3.85
N PRO A 191 17.04 10.99 4.93
CA PRO A 191 18.25 10.78 5.73
C PRO A 191 18.36 9.37 6.33
N ASN A 192 17.22 8.74 6.66
CA ASN A 192 17.12 7.39 7.20
C ASN A 192 16.91 6.32 6.11
N CYS A 193 17.28 6.59 4.86
CA CYS A 193 17.08 5.69 3.73
C CYS A 193 17.79 4.33 3.92
N ARG A 194 17.04 3.23 3.71
CA ARG A 194 17.55 1.84 3.72
C ARG A 194 18.40 1.47 2.50
N ARG A 195 18.64 2.41 1.58
CA ARG A 195 19.42 2.29 0.34
C ARG A 195 18.87 1.33 -0.72
N LYS A 196 17.91 0.46 -0.39
CA LYS A 196 17.28 -0.51 -1.29
C LYS A 196 15.76 -0.49 -1.16
N LEU A 197 15.06 -0.74 -2.27
CA LEU A 197 13.60 -0.79 -2.29
C LEU A 197 13.06 -2.11 -1.76
N TRP A 198 13.63 -3.23 -2.23
CA TRP A 198 13.30 -4.59 -1.78
C TRP A 198 14.55 -5.49 -1.86
N PRO A 199 14.65 -6.52 -1.01
CA PRO A 199 15.62 -7.59 -1.22
C PRO A 199 15.25 -8.42 -2.46
N ASN A 200 16.23 -8.98 -3.16
CA ASN A 200 16.02 -9.81 -4.36
C ASN A 200 15.27 -11.16 -4.12
N GLN A 201 14.74 -11.40 -2.92
CA GLN A 201 14.09 -12.64 -2.50
C GLN A 201 12.56 -12.67 -2.71
N ARG A 202 12.09 -12.42 -3.94
CA ARG A 202 10.95 -13.21 -4.44
C ARG A 202 11.41 -14.39 -5.32
N LYS A 203 12.67 -14.40 -5.78
CA LYS A 203 13.15 -15.36 -6.79
C LYS A 203 13.90 -16.61 -6.31
N THR A 204 14.07 -16.84 -5.00
CA THR A 204 14.69 -18.09 -4.53
C THR A 204 14.14 -18.55 -3.18
N MET A 205 13.02 -19.26 -3.20
CA MET A 205 12.92 -20.51 -2.46
C MET A 205 12.74 -21.60 -3.50
N GLN A 206 13.85 -22.07 -4.08
CA GLN A 206 13.82 -23.39 -4.69
C GLN A 206 13.53 -24.36 -3.54
N PRO A 207 12.56 -25.28 -3.66
CA PRO A 207 12.52 -26.40 -2.74
C PRO A 207 13.83 -27.16 -2.93
N GLU A 208 14.62 -27.30 -1.87
CA GLU A 208 15.60 -28.37 -1.81
C GLU A 208 14.82 -29.66 -1.97
N VAL A 209 14.96 -30.26 -3.15
CA VAL A 209 14.53 -31.63 -3.40
C VAL A 209 15.56 -32.51 -2.70
N GLU A 210 15.18 -33.11 -1.57
CA GLU A 210 15.71 -34.42 -1.18
C GLU A 210 15.00 -35.52 -1.97
#